data_AF-A0A6L7ILP0-F1
#
_entry.id   AF-A0A6L7ILP0-F1
#
_cell.length_a   1.000
_cell.length_b   1.000
_cell.length_c   1.000
_cell.angle_alpha   90.00
_cell.angle_beta   90.00
_cell.angle_gamma   90.00
#
_symmetry.space_group_name_H-M   'P 1'
#
loop_
_entity.id
_entity.type
_entity.pdbx_description
1 polymer ?
#
loop_
_entity_poly.entity_id
_entity_poly.type
_entity_poly.pdbx_seq_one_letter_code
_entity_poly.pdbx_strand_id
1 'polypeptide(L)'
;MKILSLLSPHVIKFEKEDMTSKISHQMYTENKLGTDMPVNHAVLILMSEKSEDGRFKLPIDGQAIFGKESAAAISQVKTQMGRCSQLAENLFSKLKALHLRLKYTSELKGIFDKYEEKYKKLDFMGHRKLFSEILQSNKIDWIKDISDEYDVKSLTKTFYNFIMDRNKYTHGELMLYYPSKQTIIEYEDVEKNREVAIVNAEIITSYTATYNELNKLIDKIEAARQKKFQ
;
A
#
# COMPACT_ATOMS: atom_id res chain seq x y z
N MET A 1 3.78 26.24 0.08
CA MET A 1 2.75 25.19 0.04
C MET A 1 3.43 23.85 -0.20
N LYS A 2 3.31 22.90 0.74
CA LYS A 2 3.98 21.60 0.72
C LYS A 2 3.26 20.66 -0.26
N ILE A 3 4.02 20.08 -1.19
CA ILE A 3 3.52 19.03 -2.08
C ILE A 3 3.87 17.69 -1.45
N LEU A 4 2.86 16.83 -1.29
CA LEU A 4 3.08 15.45 -0.87
C LEU A 4 3.09 14.54 -2.09
N SER A 5 3.98 13.55 -2.05
CA SER A 5 4.05 12.48 -3.04
C SER A 5 4.31 11.15 -2.34
N LEU A 6 3.79 10.08 -2.93
CA LEU A 6 4.03 8.71 -2.55
C LEU A 6 4.69 8.01 -3.73
N LEU A 7 5.80 7.31 -3.48
CA LEU A 7 6.37 6.36 -4.43
C LEU A 7 5.57 5.06 -4.32
N SER A 8 4.94 4.67 -5.41
CA SER A 8 4.12 3.46 -5.49
C SER A 8 4.84 2.33 -6.23
N PRO A 9 4.41 1.07 -6.02
CA PRO A 9 4.92 -0.07 -6.79
C PRO A 9 4.78 0.14 -8.29
N HIS A 10 5.83 -0.17 -9.04
CA HIS A 10 5.88 0.00 -10.49
C HIS A 10 5.44 -1.29 -11.18
N VAL A 11 4.37 -1.22 -11.99
CA VAL A 11 3.83 -2.37 -12.72
C VAL A 11 4.82 -2.82 -13.80
N ILE A 12 5.08 -4.12 -13.83
CA ILE A 12 5.88 -4.79 -14.86
C ILE A 12 4.91 -5.26 -15.96
N LYS A 13 5.20 -4.94 -17.22
CA LYS A 13 4.50 -5.52 -18.37
C LYS A 13 5.34 -6.64 -18.95
N PHE A 14 4.77 -7.84 -19.06
CA PHE A 14 5.41 -8.96 -19.74
C PHE A 14 5.07 -8.89 -21.22
N GLU A 15 6.07 -8.94 -22.11
CA GLU A 15 5.85 -8.85 -23.56
C GLU A 15 5.11 -10.06 -24.13
N LYS A 16 5.16 -11.22 -23.46
CA LYS A 16 4.47 -12.47 -23.81
C LYS A 16 4.10 -13.24 -22.54
N GLU A 17 2.81 -13.50 -22.32
CA GLU A 17 2.31 -14.29 -21.18
C GLU A 17 2.92 -15.71 -21.16
N ASP A 18 3.16 -16.29 -22.34
CA ASP A 18 3.73 -17.63 -22.55
C ASP A 18 5.19 -17.81 -22.05
N MET A 19 5.86 -16.72 -21.63
CA MET A 19 7.23 -16.77 -21.11
C MET A 19 7.30 -16.63 -19.59
N THR A 20 6.17 -16.66 -18.88
CA THR A 20 6.18 -16.60 -17.42
C THR A 20 5.65 -17.90 -16.81
N SER A 21 6.32 -18.40 -15.77
CA SER A 21 5.88 -19.56 -15.01
C SER A 21 5.96 -19.27 -13.53
N LYS A 22 4.84 -19.43 -12.82
CA LYS A 22 4.76 -19.27 -11.36
C LYS A 22 4.98 -20.64 -10.71
N ILE A 23 6.02 -20.75 -9.91
CA ILE A 23 6.30 -21.95 -9.12
C ILE A 23 6.10 -21.62 -7.64
N SER A 24 5.19 -22.34 -7.00
CA SER A 24 5.05 -22.34 -5.54
C SER A 24 5.69 -23.61 -5.01
N HIS A 25 6.72 -23.51 -4.17
CA HIS A 25 7.43 -24.71 -3.67
C HIS A 25 7.89 -24.57 -2.21
N GLN A 26 6.91 -24.55 -1.30
CA GLN A 26 7.13 -24.50 0.14
C GLN A 26 7.96 -25.71 0.65
N MET A 27 7.55 -26.93 0.28
CA MET A 27 8.15 -28.17 0.79
C MET A 27 9.59 -28.44 0.32
N TYR A 28 10.04 -27.87 -0.82
CA TYR A 28 11.42 -28.10 -1.28
C TYR A 28 12.41 -27.27 -0.46
N THR A 29 12.04 -26.04 -0.13
CA THR A 29 12.89 -25.08 0.57
C THR A 29 13.13 -25.51 2.03
N GLU A 30 12.08 -25.92 2.73
CA GLU A 30 12.15 -26.37 4.14
C GLU A 30 12.99 -27.64 4.28
N ASN A 31 12.78 -28.63 3.41
CA ASN A 31 13.51 -29.90 3.43
C ASN A 31 15.00 -29.77 3.08
N LYS A 32 15.38 -28.83 2.19
CA LYS A 32 16.78 -28.65 1.79
C LYS A 32 17.58 -27.72 2.70
N LEU A 33 16.95 -26.70 3.28
CA LEU A 33 17.62 -25.74 4.15
C LEU A 33 17.66 -26.18 5.62
N GLY A 34 16.85 -27.16 6.01
CA GLY A 34 16.75 -27.62 7.41
C GLY A 34 16.19 -26.53 8.34
N THR A 35 15.44 -25.59 7.78
CA THR A 35 14.83 -24.46 8.50
C THR A 35 13.41 -24.25 7.98
N ASP A 36 12.44 -24.21 8.89
CA ASP A 36 11.09 -23.79 8.56
C ASP A 36 11.13 -22.38 7.97
N MET A 37 10.60 -22.25 6.76
CA MET A 37 10.54 -20.95 6.11
C MET A 37 9.42 -20.16 6.80
N PRO A 38 9.71 -18.97 7.35
CA PRO A 38 8.70 -18.22 8.10
C PRO A 38 7.57 -17.68 7.20
N VAL A 39 7.71 -17.77 5.87
CA VAL A 39 6.77 -17.19 4.91
C VAL A 39 6.69 -18.05 3.63
N ASN A 40 5.46 -18.44 3.26
CA ASN A 40 5.14 -18.96 1.94
C ASN A 40 5.42 -17.88 0.88
N HIS A 41 6.29 -18.16 -0.08
CA HIS A 41 6.54 -17.29 -1.20
C HIS A 41 6.54 -18.09 -2.50
N ALA A 42 5.96 -17.50 -3.54
CA ALA A 42 6.05 -18.03 -4.90
C ALA A 42 7.21 -17.37 -5.65
N VAL A 43 7.67 -18.02 -6.69
CA VAL A 43 8.71 -17.53 -7.59
C VAL A 43 8.09 -17.37 -8.96
N LEU A 44 8.23 -16.18 -9.53
CA LEU A 44 7.86 -15.91 -10.91
C LEU A 44 9.11 -16.02 -11.78
N ILE A 45 9.12 -17.00 -12.67
CA ILE A 45 10.25 -17.32 -13.55
C ILE A 45 9.95 -16.79 -14.95
N LEU A 46 10.89 -16.02 -15.51
CA LEU A 46 10.90 -15.74 -16.94
C LEU A 46 11.60 -16.90 -17.69
N MET A 47 10.84 -17.61 -18.51
CA MET A 47 11.32 -18.66 -19.40
C MET A 47 11.94 -18.02 -20.65
N SER A 48 13.26 -17.80 -20.63
CA SER A 48 13.96 -17.07 -21.70
C SER A 48 14.64 -17.97 -22.75
N GLU A 49 14.74 -19.28 -22.51
CA GLU A 49 15.46 -20.20 -23.41
C GLU A 49 14.59 -21.39 -23.80
N LYS A 50 14.65 -21.81 -25.07
CA LYS A 50 14.05 -23.06 -25.55
C LYS A 50 15.13 -24.14 -25.77
N SER A 51 14.84 -25.38 -25.43
CA SER A 51 15.64 -26.55 -25.81
C SER A 51 15.49 -26.86 -27.30
N GLU A 52 16.35 -27.74 -27.80
CA GLU A 52 16.36 -28.16 -29.21
C GLU A 52 15.03 -28.79 -29.66
N ASP A 53 14.26 -29.35 -28.73
CA ASP A 53 12.91 -29.88 -28.95
C ASP A 53 11.79 -28.82 -28.92
N GLY A 54 12.14 -27.54 -28.81
CA GLY A 54 11.22 -26.41 -28.79
C GLY A 54 10.52 -26.15 -27.45
N ARG A 55 10.79 -26.94 -26.40
CA ARG A 55 10.27 -26.70 -25.04
C ARG A 55 11.05 -25.61 -24.34
N PHE A 56 10.47 -24.88 -23.39
CA PHE A 56 11.24 -23.93 -22.59
C PHE A 56 12.15 -24.67 -21.60
N LYS A 57 13.43 -24.30 -21.56
CA LYS A 57 14.35 -24.72 -20.50
C LYS A 57 13.96 -23.98 -19.24
N LEU A 58 13.79 -24.73 -18.15
CA LEU A 58 13.65 -24.19 -16.81
C LEU A 58 15.04 -23.80 -16.28
N PRO A 59 15.39 -22.51 -16.17
CA PRO A 59 16.68 -22.09 -15.68
C PRO A 59 16.68 -22.14 -14.15
N ILE A 60 16.71 -23.35 -13.56
CA ILE A 60 16.61 -23.53 -12.12
C ILE A 60 18.01 -23.61 -11.52
N ASP A 61 18.51 -22.48 -11.02
CA ASP A 61 19.50 -22.48 -9.95
C ASP A 61 18.76 -22.50 -8.61
N GLY A 62 18.66 -23.69 -8.02
CA GLY A 62 17.94 -23.89 -6.75
C GLY A 62 18.56 -23.12 -5.58
N GLN A 63 19.87 -22.84 -5.56
CA GLN A 63 20.48 -22.00 -4.53
C GLN A 63 20.20 -20.52 -4.78
N ALA A 64 20.19 -20.07 -6.03
CA ALA A 64 19.82 -18.70 -6.36
C ALA A 64 18.35 -18.39 -6.05
N ILE A 65 17.46 -19.38 -6.21
CA ILE A 65 16.02 -19.21 -5.99
C ILE A 65 15.65 -19.42 -4.51
N PHE A 66 16.16 -20.50 -3.90
CA PHE A 66 15.78 -20.95 -2.56
C PHE A 66 16.91 -20.82 -1.53
N GLY A 67 17.96 -20.05 -1.83
CA GLY A 67 19.06 -19.81 -0.89
C GLY A 67 18.67 -18.89 0.26
N LYS A 68 19.52 -18.88 1.30
CA LYS A 68 19.32 -18.05 2.50
C LYS A 68 19.15 -16.56 2.19
N GLU A 69 19.86 -16.05 1.18
CA GLU A 69 19.78 -14.64 0.77
C GLU A 69 18.40 -14.29 0.20
N SER A 70 17.89 -15.10 -0.73
CA SER A 70 16.57 -14.91 -1.34
C SER A 70 15.46 -15.03 -0.29
N ALA A 71 15.57 -16.02 0.61
CA ALA A 71 14.68 -16.18 1.75
C ALA A 71 14.68 -14.95 2.68
N ALA A 72 15.87 -14.43 3.02
CA ALA A 72 16.02 -13.26 3.88
C ALA A 72 15.43 -11.99 3.23
N ALA A 73 15.67 -11.78 1.94
CA ALA A 73 15.15 -10.63 1.20
C ALA A 73 13.61 -10.60 1.20
N ILE A 74 12.97 -11.73 0.88
CA ILE A 74 11.50 -11.85 0.87
C ILE A 74 10.93 -11.69 2.28
N SER A 75 11.56 -12.31 3.29
CA SER A 75 11.13 -12.21 4.69
C SER A 75 11.18 -10.77 5.21
N GLN A 76 12.23 -10.03 4.87
CA GLN A 76 12.38 -8.62 5.23
C GLN A 76 11.28 -7.77 4.60
N VAL A 77 11.02 -7.93 3.30
CA VAL A 77 9.96 -7.17 2.61
C VAL A 77 8.58 -7.56 3.15
N LYS A 78 8.32 -8.84 3.44
CA LYS A 78 7.04 -9.28 4.03
C LYS A 78 6.79 -8.62 5.39
N THR A 79 7.80 -8.58 6.25
CA THR A 79 7.72 -7.92 7.56
C THR A 79 7.41 -6.44 7.41
N GLN A 80 8.07 -5.77 6.45
CA GLN A 80 7.82 -4.37 6.13
C GLN A 80 6.39 -4.14 5.61
N MET A 81 5.88 -4.97 4.70
CA MET A 81 4.51 -4.90 4.21
C MET A 81 3.46 -5.10 5.32
N GLY A 82 3.74 -6.02 6.26
CA GLY A 82 2.90 -6.21 7.44
C GLY A 82 2.79 -4.94 8.28
N ARG A 83 3.91 -4.22 8.46
CA ARG A 83 3.92 -2.91 9.13
C ARG A 83 3.11 -1.87 8.36
N CYS A 84 3.21 -1.82 7.03
CA CYS A 84 2.41 -0.90 6.20
C CYS A 84 0.90 -1.08 6.44
N SER A 85 0.43 -2.33 6.51
CA SER A 85 -0.98 -2.63 6.81
C SER A 85 -1.40 -2.10 8.18
N GLN A 86 -0.55 -2.28 9.21
CA GLN A 86 -0.81 -1.77 10.55
C GLN A 86 -0.85 -0.23 10.61
N LEU A 87 0.09 0.45 9.94
CA LEU A 87 0.11 1.91 9.86
C LEU A 87 -1.17 2.45 9.23
N ALA A 88 -1.66 1.80 8.16
CA ALA A 88 -2.88 2.19 7.49
C ALA A 88 -4.12 2.02 8.39
N GLU A 89 -4.24 0.92 9.13
CA GLU A 89 -5.34 0.72 10.09
C GLU A 89 -5.32 1.75 11.22
N ASN A 90 -4.12 2.09 11.72
CA ASN A 90 -3.96 3.15 12.71
C ASN A 90 -4.42 4.50 12.16
N LEU A 91 -4.00 4.86 10.93
CA LEU A 91 -4.41 6.10 10.28
C LEU A 91 -5.92 6.13 10.05
N PHE A 92 -6.50 5.02 9.61
CA PHE A 92 -7.92 4.88 9.38
C PHE A 92 -8.72 5.09 10.66
N SER A 93 -8.34 4.40 11.74
CA SER A 93 -8.97 4.52 13.05
C SER A 93 -8.93 5.96 13.57
N LYS A 94 -7.78 6.62 13.41
CA LYS A 94 -7.60 8.01 13.82
C LYS A 94 -8.45 8.97 13.00
N LEU A 95 -8.52 8.77 11.69
CA LEU A 95 -9.37 9.57 10.80
C LEU A 95 -10.86 9.41 11.15
N LYS A 96 -11.30 8.19 11.45
CA LYS A 96 -12.67 7.92 11.91
C LYS A 96 -12.96 8.64 13.22
N ALA A 97 -12.04 8.59 14.19
CA ALA A 97 -12.19 9.29 15.46
C ALA A 97 -12.27 10.82 15.29
N LEU A 98 -11.42 11.40 14.43
CA LEU A 98 -11.50 12.83 14.08
C LEU A 98 -12.87 13.17 13.50
N HIS A 99 -13.35 12.41 12.51
CA HIS A 99 -14.66 12.67 11.90
C HIS A 99 -15.82 12.59 12.90
N LEU A 100 -15.77 11.67 13.87
CA LEU A 100 -16.81 11.57 14.91
C LEU A 100 -16.88 12.86 15.74
N ARG A 101 -15.74 13.48 16.01
CA ARG A 101 -15.66 14.76 16.74
C ARG A 101 -16.11 15.93 15.88
N LEU A 102 -15.71 15.96 14.62
CA LEU A 102 -16.09 17.01 13.67
C LEU A 102 -17.56 16.98 13.28
N LYS A 103 -18.23 15.82 13.38
CA LYS A 103 -19.64 15.65 13.02
C LYS A 103 -20.58 16.66 13.68
N TYR A 104 -20.25 17.08 14.90
CA TYR A 104 -21.08 18.01 15.68
C TYR A 104 -20.71 19.49 15.48
N THR A 105 -19.77 19.79 14.58
CA THR A 105 -19.39 21.16 14.23
C THR A 105 -20.42 21.73 13.25
N SER A 106 -21.10 22.81 13.61
CA SER A 106 -22.27 23.33 12.88
C SER A 106 -21.93 23.72 11.44
N GLU A 107 -20.74 24.29 11.23
CA GLU A 107 -20.22 24.69 9.92
C GLU A 107 -20.06 23.50 8.96
N LEU A 108 -19.84 22.29 9.48
CA LEU A 108 -19.66 21.07 8.69
C LEU A 108 -20.94 20.26 8.50
N LYS A 109 -22.06 20.66 9.12
CA LYS A 109 -23.32 19.90 9.10
C LYS A 109 -23.71 19.46 7.68
N GLY A 110 -23.79 20.40 6.74
CA GLY A 110 -24.17 20.09 5.35
C GLY A 110 -23.18 19.18 4.58
N ILE A 111 -21.94 19.01 5.05
CA ILE A 111 -21.01 18.02 4.50
C ILE A 111 -21.33 16.64 5.09
N PHE A 112 -21.51 16.55 6.40
CA PHE A 112 -21.84 15.29 7.09
C PHE A 112 -23.23 14.75 6.71
N ASP A 113 -24.21 15.62 6.46
CA ASP A 113 -25.58 15.23 6.07
C ASP A 113 -25.58 14.36 4.79
N LYS A 114 -24.66 14.61 3.84
CA LYS A 114 -24.50 13.78 2.63
C LYS A 114 -24.13 12.32 2.93
N TYR A 115 -23.61 12.07 4.13
CA TYR A 115 -23.11 10.77 4.57
C TYR A 115 -23.96 10.17 5.68
N GLU A 116 -24.99 10.85 6.20
CA GLU A 116 -25.66 10.52 7.47
C GLU A 116 -26.16 9.06 7.53
N GLU A 117 -26.83 8.58 6.47
CA GLU A 117 -27.34 7.21 6.38
C GLU A 117 -26.24 6.15 6.27
N LYS A 118 -25.09 6.51 5.68
CA LYS A 118 -24.00 5.58 5.35
C LYS A 118 -22.76 5.77 6.23
N TYR A 119 -22.77 6.72 7.15
CA TYR A 119 -21.59 7.14 7.91
C TYR A 119 -20.95 5.98 8.67
N LYS A 120 -21.77 5.15 9.32
CA LYS A 120 -21.31 3.97 10.07
C LYS A 120 -20.69 2.88 9.17
N LYS A 121 -20.99 2.91 7.87
CA LYS A 121 -20.54 1.94 6.86
C LYS A 121 -19.40 2.48 5.99
N LEU A 122 -18.89 3.68 6.27
CA LEU A 122 -17.76 4.21 5.51
C LEU A 122 -16.51 3.37 5.79
N ASP A 123 -15.94 2.84 4.72
CA ASP A 123 -14.63 2.25 4.72
C ASP A 123 -13.54 3.34 4.71
N PHE A 124 -12.27 2.92 4.64
CA PHE A 124 -11.16 3.86 4.63
C PHE A 124 -11.25 4.84 3.45
N MET A 125 -11.67 4.36 2.29
CA MET A 125 -11.81 5.17 1.08
C MET A 125 -12.93 6.21 1.23
N GLY A 126 -14.05 5.84 1.85
CA GLY A 126 -15.17 6.71 2.16
C GLY A 126 -14.82 7.80 3.18
N HIS A 127 -14.13 7.43 4.27
CA HIS A 127 -13.63 8.40 5.23
C HIS A 127 -12.60 9.35 4.60
N ARG A 128 -11.69 8.88 3.74
CA ARG A 128 -10.76 9.74 3.00
C ARG A 128 -11.49 10.71 2.05
N LYS A 129 -12.58 10.28 1.42
CA LYS A 129 -13.43 11.17 0.59
C LYS A 129 -14.07 12.28 1.44
N LEU A 130 -14.68 11.92 2.57
CA LEU A 130 -15.24 12.88 3.52
C LEU A 130 -14.19 13.89 3.99
N PHE A 131 -13.00 13.41 4.35
CA PHE A 131 -11.89 14.27 4.77
C PHE A 131 -11.47 15.24 3.66
N SER A 132 -11.41 14.78 2.42
CA SER A 132 -11.11 15.62 1.26
C SER A 132 -12.14 16.72 1.07
N GLU A 133 -13.44 16.42 1.22
CA GLU A 133 -14.51 17.42 1.17
C GLU A 133 -14.39 18.46 2.30
N ILE A 134 -14.05 18.02 3.52
CA ILE A 134 -13.83 18.93 4.66
C ILE A 134 -12.69 19.90 4.35
N LEU A 135 -11.52 19.40 3.93
CA LEU A 135 -10.35 20.21 3.61
C LEU A 135 -10.63 21.22 2.48
N GLN A 136 -11.38 20.82 1.44
CA GLN A 136 -11.69 21.67 0.30
C GLN A 136 -12.79 22.70 0.59
N SER A 137 -13.58 22.50 1.64
CA SER A 137 -14.75 23.34 1.92
C SER A 137 -14.41 24.75 2.40
N ASN A 138 -13.21 24.94 2.98
CA ASN A 138 -12.77 26.19 3.60
C ASN A 138 -13.78 26.77 4.62
N LYS A 139 -14.69 25.94 5.16
CA LYS A 139 -15.77 26.39 6.06
C LYS A 139 -15.31 26.64 7.50
N ILE A 140 -14.13 26.16 7.85
CA ILE A 140 -13.56 26.28 9.19
C ILE A 140 -12.17 26.89 9.06
N ASP A 141 -12.00 28.10 9.58
CA ASP A 141 -10.75 28.87 9.46
C ASP A 141 -9.53 28.11 9.98
N TRP A 142 -9.62 27.49 11.16
CA TRP A 142 -8.48 26.76 11.72
C TRP A 142 -8.15 25.45 10.97
N ILE A 143 -9.10 24.85 10.25
CA ILE A 143 -8.80 23.73 9.33
C ILE A 143 -8.13 24.28 8.09
N LYS A 144 -8.65 25.39 7.56
CA LYS A 144 -8.14 26.06 6.39
C LYS A 144 -6.67 26.47 6.57
N ASP A 145 -6.35 27.14 7.68
CA ASP A 145 -4.99 27.57 8.01
C ASP A 145 -4.00 26.41 8.01
N ILE A 146 -4.41 25.25 8.56
CA ILE A 146 -3.60 24.04 8.56
C ILE A 146 -3.48 23.45 7.14
N SER A 147 -4.58 23.43 6.39
CA SER A 147 -4.61 22.86 5.04
C SER A 147 -3.83 23.70 4.03
N ASP A 148 -3.74 25.02 4.23
CA ASP A 148 -2.99 25.96 3.37
C ASP A 148 -1.46 25.74 3.46
N GLU A 149 -0.99 25.04 4.49
CA GLU A 149 0.39 24.54 4.53
C GLU A 149 0.66 23.54 3.40
N TYR A 150 -0.37 22.90 2.86
CA TYR A 150 -0.31 21.81 1.88
C TYR A 150 -0.98 22.18 0.57
N ASP A 151 -0.50 21.61 -0.53
CA ASP A 151 -1.27 21.61 -1.77
C ASP A 151 -2.39 20.57 -1.63
N VAL A 152 -3.61 21.02 -1.34
CA VAL A 152 -4.76 20.14 -1.02
C VAL A 152 -5.03 19.13 -2.15
N LYS A 153 -4.77 19.49 -3.41
CA LYS A 153 -4.93 18.56 -4.54
C LYS A 153 -3.91 17.42 -4.48
N SER A 154 -2.63 17.71 -4.25
CA SER A 154 -1.58 16.69 -4.07
C SER A 154 -1.80 15.85 -2.83
N LEU A 155 -2.26 16.45 -1.72
CA LEU A 155 -2.57 15.77 -0.47
C LEU A 155 -3.70 14.75 -0.67
N THR A 156 -4.81 15.16 -1.26
CA THR A 156 -5.97 14.29 -1.50
C THR A 156 -5.63 13.14 -2.46
N LYS A 157 -4.84 13.42 -3.52
CA LYS A 157 -4.30 12.39 -4.42
C LYS A 157 -3.36 11.43 -3.69
N THR A 158 -2.46 11.94 -2.87
CA THR A 158 -1.51 11.12 -2.11
C THR A 158 -2.23 10.24 -1.10
N PHE A 159 -3.25 10.74 -0.42
CA PHE A 159 -4.05 9.93 0.51
C PHE A 159 -4.82 8.83 -0.23
N TYR A 160 -5.36 9.12 -1.41
CA TYR A 160 -5.95 8.08 -2.27
C TYR A 160 -4.92 6.99 -2.61
N ASN A 161 -3.75 7.37 -3.12
CA ASN A 161 -2.68 6.43 -3.47
C ASN A 161 -2.19 5.61 -2.26
N PHE A 162 -2.11 6.23 -1.07
CA PHE A 162 -1.76 5.55 0.17
C PHE A 162 -2.72 4.40 0.50
N ILE A 163 -4.02 4.60 0.29
CA ILE A 163 -5.03 3.55 0.50
C ILE A 163 -4.93 2.48 -0.60
N MET A 164 -4.69 2.88 -1.84
CA MET A 164 -4.49 1.93 -2.94
C MET A 164 -3.28 1.03 -2.71
N ASP A 165 -2.15 1.61 -2.31
CA ASP A 165 -0.93 0.84 -2.00
C ASP A 165 -1.10 -0.04 -0.77
N ARG A 166 -1.86 0.40 0.25
CA ARG A 166 -2.26 -0.48 1.36
C ARG A 166 -2.92 -1.75 0.85
N ASN A 167 -3.89 -1.62 -0.06
CA ASN A 167 -4.65 -2.78 -0.54
C ASN A 167 -3.73 -3.79 -1.25
N LYS A 168 -2.77 -3.29 -2.04
CA LYS A 168 -1.70 -4.11 -2.64
C LYS A 168 -0.94 -4.85 -1.54
N TYR A 169 -0.46 -4.14 -0.51
CA TYR A 169 0.36 -4.77 0.54
C TYR A 169 -0.39 -5.73 1.45
N THR A 170 -1.70 -5.54 1.65
CA THR A 170 -2.54 -6.41 2.48
C THR A 170 -2.97 -7.67 1.74
N HIS A 171 -3.33 -7.57 0.46
CA HIS A 171 -3.95 -8.67 -0.29
C HIS A 171 -3.04 -9.30 -1.34
N GLY A 172 -1.95 -8.63 -1.72
CA GLY A 172 -1.04 -9.10 -2.76
C GLY A 172 -0.13 -10.24 -2.30
N GLU A 173 0.22 -11.09 -3.26
CA GLU A 173 1.14 -12.20 -3.08
C GLU A 173 2.57 -11.72 -3.36
N LEU A 174 3.43 -11.85 -2.35
CA LEU A 174 4.84 -11.48 -2.45
C LEU A 174 5.63 -12.61 -3.13
N MET A 175 6.41 -12.26 -4.14
CA MET A 175 7.16 -13.21 -4.96
C MET A 175 8.57 -12.73 -5.25
N LEU A 176 9.42 -13.68 -5.68
CA LEU A 176 10.73 -13.38 -6.26
C LEU A 176 10.64 -13.45 -7.78
N TYR A 177 11.13 -12.41 -8.46
CA TYR A 177 11.28 -12.40 -9.90
C TYR A 177 12.63 -12.97 -10.31
N TYR A 178 12.66 -14.05 -11.09
CA TYR A 178 13.87 -14.70 -11.58
C TYR A 178 14.09 -14.39 -13.07
N PRO A 179 15.34 -14.12 -13.53
CA PRO A 179 16.62 -14.23 -12.82
C PRO A 179 17.09 -12.99 -12.05
N SER A 180 16.37 -11.87 -12.12
CA SER A 180 16.82 -10.59 -11.54
C SER A 180 16.86 -10.57 -10.01
N LYS A 181 16.23 -11.55 -9.35
CA LYS A 181 16.06 -11.66 -7.89
C LYS A 181 15.36 -10.45 -7.27
N GLN A 182 14.55 -9.74 -8.05
CA GLN A 182 13.77 -8.61 -7.54
C GLN A 182 12.54 -9.10 -6.78
N THR A 183 12.19 -8.41 -5.70
CA THR A 183 10.93 -8.67 -5.02
C THR A 183 9.78 -8.01 -5.77
N ILE A 184 8.75 -8.80 -6.06
CA ILE A 184 7.55 -8.35 -6.77
C ILE A 184 6.30 -8.71 -5.98
N ILE A 185 5.21 -8.01 -6.23
CA ILE A 185 3.90 -8.28 -5.67
C ILE A 185 2.90 -8.49 -6.78
N GLU A 186 2.17 -9.60 -6.75
CA GLU A 186 0.99 -9.83 -7.58
C GLU A 186 -0.26 -9.41 -6.83
N TYR A 187 -1.14 -8.62 -7.45
CA TYR A 187 -2.38 -8.16 -6.84
C TYR A 187 -3.47 -7.96 -7.89
N GLU A 188 -4.72 -7.84 -7.45
CA GLU A 188 -5.84 -7.43 -8.30
C GLU A 188 -5.97 -5.90 -8.29
N ASP A 189 -5.98 -5.29 -9.47
CA ASP A 189 -6.23 -3.86 -9.63
C ASP A 189 -7.71 -3.50 -9.39
N VAL A 190 -8.07 -2.23 -9.60
CA VAL A 190 -9.46 -1.75 -9.42
C VAL A 190 -10.44 -2.32 -10.44
N GLU A 191 -9.94 -2.79 -11.59
CA GLU A 191 -10.71 -3.43 -12.67
C GLU A 191 -10.74 -4.96 -12.53
N LYS A 192 -10.12 -5.50 -11.48
CA LYS A 192 -9.93 -6.95 -11.21
C LYS A 192 -8.98 -7.63 -12.20
N ASN A 193 -8.12 -6.87 -12.86
CA ASN A 193 -7.00 -7.42 -13.61
C ASN A 193 -5.90 -7.81 -12.64
N ARG A 194 -5.22 -8.93 -12.92
CA ARG A 194 -4.00 -9.30 -12.19
C ARG A 194 -2.83 -8.46 -12.68
N GLU A 195 -2.19 -7.75 -11.77
CA GLU A 195 -0.99 -6.98 -12.03
C GLU A 195 0.18 -7.52 -11.20
N VAL A 196 1.40 -7.38 -11.74
CA VAL A 196 2.64 -7.66 -11.03
C VAL A 196 3.44 -6.37 -10.96
N ALA A 197 3.88 -5.98 -9.76
CA ALA A 197 4.66 -4.77 -9.55
C ALA A 197 5.91 -4.99 -8.72
N ILE A 198 6.96 -4.20 -8.96
CA ILE A 198 8.19 -4.21 -8.17
C ILE A 198 7.93 -3.54 -6.82
N VAL A 199 8.39 -4.18 -5.73
CA VAL A 199 8.40 -3.61 -4.38
C VAL A 199 9.82 -3.65 -3.83
N ASN A 200 10.30 -2.53 -3.34
CA ASN A 200 11.62 -2.39 -2.73
C ASN A 200 11.56 -1.55 -1.44
N ALA A 201 12.69 -1.45 -0.74
CA ALA A 201 12.78 -0.72 0.52
C ALA A 201 12.48 0.79 0.39
N GLU A 202 12.78 1.39 -0.77
CA GLU A 202 12.50 2.81 -1.03
C GLU A 202 11.00 3.09 -1.09
N ILE A 203 10.25 2.23 -1.79
CA ILE A 203 8.77 2.30 -1.86
C ILE A 203 8.15 2.18 -0.46
N ILE A 204 8.60 1.22 0.34
CA ILE A 204 8.13 1.04 1.72
C ILE A 204 8.47 2.25 2.60
N THR A 205 9.68 2.81 2.43
CA THR A 205 10.12 3.99 3.19
C THR A 205 9.28 5.21 2.83
N SER A 206 9.00 5.40 1.53
CA SER A 206 8.10 6.46 1.06
C SER A 206 6.70 6.29 1.64
N TYR A 207 6.16 5.07 1.67
CA TYR A 207 4.87 4.76 2.29
C TYR A 207 4.82 5.16 3.77
N THR A 208 5.87 4.81 4.52
CA THR A 208 5.98 5.14 5.95
C THR A 208 6.08 6.65 6.17
N ALA A 209 6.85 7.36 5.34
CA ALA A 209 6.94 8.82 5.38
C ALA A 209 5.59 9.48 5.07
N THR A 210 4.86 8.98 4.07
CA THR A 210 3.50 9.44 3.74
C THR A 210 2.54 9.23 4.91
N TYR A 211 2.57 8.06 5.56
CA TYR A 211 1.79 7.82 6.77
C TYR A 211 2.07 8.90 7.84
N ASN A 212 3.35 9.17 8.13
CA ASN A 212 3.73 10.14 9.16
C ASN A 212 3.19 11.54 8.86
N GLU A 213 3.23 11.96 7.60
CA GLU A 213 2.70 13.26 7.17
C GLU A 213 1.18 13.34 7.27
N LEU A 214 0.46 12.32 6.80
CA LEU A 214 -1.00 12.26 6.93
C LEU A 214 -1.43 12.21 8.40
N ASN A 215 -0.71 11.43 9.22
CA ASN A 215 -0.96 11.31 10.64
C ASN A 215 -0.75 12.65 11.36
N LYS A 216 0.33 13.37 11.03
CA LYS A 216 0.64 14.70 11.56
C LYS A 216 -0.42 15.73 11.18
N LEU A 217 -0.93 15.70 9.95
CA LEU A 217 -2.02 16.57 9.54
C LEU A 217 -3.28 16.34 10.40
N ILE A 218 -3.67 15.08 10.60
CA ILE A 218 -4.81 14.73 11.44
C ILE A 218 -4.61 15.20 12.89
N ASP A 219 -3.39 15.04 13.43
CA ASP A 219 -3.04 15.54 14.77
C ASP A 219 -3.15 17.06 14.89
N LYS A 220 -2.66 17.81 13.91
CA LYS A 220 -2.77 19.27 13.90
C LYS A 220 -4.23 19.73 13.95
N ILE A 221 -5.08 19.11 13.13
CA ILE A 221 -6.52 19.42 13.08
C ILE A 221 -7.17 19.11 14.43
N GLU A 222 -6.87 17.94 15.01
CA GLU A 222 -7.42 17.59 16.33
C GLU A 222 -6.94 18.55 17.44
N ALA A 223 -5.66 18.93 17.44
CA ALA A 223 -5.12 19.85 18.42
C ALA A 223 -5.73 21.25 18.30
N ALA A 224 -5.93 21.75 17.08
CA ALA A 224 -6.62 23.02 16.84
C ALA A 224 -8.08 22.99 17.28
N ARG A 225 -8.78 21.87 17.00
CA ARG A 225 -10.15 21.63 17.50
C ARG A 225 -10.18 21.72 19.04
N GLN A 226 -9.29 21.03 19.73
CA GLN A 226 -9.25 21.03 21.20
C GLN A 226 -9.06 22.43 21.77
N LYS A 227 -8.16 23.23 21.21
CA LYS A 227 -7.95 24.62 21.63
C LYS A 227 -9.18 25.52 21.43
N LYS A 228 -10.01 25.22 20.42
CA LYS A 228 -11.20 26.02 20.10
C LYS A 228 -12.40 25.74 21.02
N PHE A 229 -12.48 24.54 21.57
CA PHE A 229 -13.58 24.07 22.43
C PHE A 229 -13.17 23.84 23.90
N GLN A 230 -12.00 24.34 24.29
CA GLN A 230 -11.63 24.60 25.69
C GLN A 230 -12.20 25.96 26.12
#